data_AF-A0A7C7MIX5-F1
#
_entry.id   AF-A0A7C7MIX5-F1
#
_cell.length_a   1.000
_cell.length_b   1.000
_cell.length_c   1.000
_cell.angle_alpha   90.00
_cell.angle_beta   90.00
_cell.angle_gamma   90.00
#
_symmetry.space_group_name_H-M   'P 1'
#
loop_
_entity.id
_entity.type
_entity.pdbx_description
1 polymer ?
#
loop_
_entity_poly.entity_id
_entity_poly.type
_entity_poly.pdbx_seq_one_letter_code
_entity_poly.pdbx_strand_id
1 'polypeptide(L)'
;MSRVKHIKWSLDFVHRALRDACNGTNEQIHFVPKSGSHSIAWCLWHTTRIEDLIVNLVIRESDTVWDEDWANKTGLPFDGFGTGQTDEDAQKVEISDMKTFKGYQDLVWESTSTLLNELKDEDLLRQVKSSAGTESIDESISLHMLGHFNGHRGEMNLLRGMQGMDPLLMQEGTH
;
A
#
# COMPACT_ATOMS: atom_id res chain seq x y z
N MET A 1 -12.74 -16.90 15.32
CA MET A 1 -12.93 -15.84 14.30
C MET A 1 -12.56 -16.47 12.96
N SER A 2 -13.35 -16.28 11.90
CA SER A 2 -12.99 -16.82 10.57
C SER A 2 -11.68 -16.19 10.08
N ARG A 3 -10.92 -16.89 9.23
CA ARG A 3 -9.66 -16.40 8.68
C ARG A 3 -9.87 -15.13 7.86
N VAL A 4 -10.89 -15.08 7.01
CA VAL A 4 -11.30 -13.87 6.26
C VAL A 4 -11.59 -12.70 7.20
N LYS A 5 -12.30 -12.95 8.32
CA LYS A 5 -12.60 -11.90 9.30
C LYS A 5 -11.33 -11.35 9.98
N HIS A 6 -10.33 -12.19 10.24
CA HIS A 6 -9.06 -11.74 10.76
C HIS A 6 -8.28 -10.91 9.73
N ILE A 7 -8.23 -11.34 8.47
CA ILE A 7 -7.62 -10.59 7.37
C ILE A 7 -8.24 -9.18 7.23
N LYS A 8 -9.59 -9.09 7.24
CA LYS A 8 -10.30 -7.80 7.21
C LYS A 8 -9.87 -6.86 8.33
N TRP A 9 -9.81 -7.37 9.55
CA TRP A 9 -9.40 -6.57 10.71
C TRP A 9 -7.93 -6.11 10.60
N SER A 10 -7.04 -6.99 10.15
CA SER A 10 -5.63 -6.66 9.96
C SER A 10 -5.41 -5.63 8.84
N LEU A 11 -6.15 -5.73 7.73
CA LEU A 11 -6.09 -4.74 6.65
C LEU A 11 -6.65 -3.40 7.08
N ASP A 12 -7.77 -3.36 7.81
CA ASP A 12 -8.31 -2.11 8.38
C ASP A 12 -7.27 -1.37 9.23
N PHE A 13 -6.54 -2.10 10.09
CA PHE A 13 -5.45 -1.52 10.88
C PHE A 13 -4.35 -0.90 10.00
N VAL A 14 -3.92 -1.62 8.97
CA VAL A 14 -2.87 -1.13 8.07
C VAL A 14 -3.37 0.06 7.23
N HIS A 15 -4.59 -0.01 6.69
CA HIS A 15 -5.21 1.09 5.93
C HIS A 15 -5.32 2.36 6.76
N ARG A 16 -5.68 2.26 8.04
CA ARG A 16 -5.66 3.41 8.97
C ARG A 16 -4.26 3.97 9.15
N ALA A 17 -3.23 3.13 9.29
CA ALA A 17 -1.84 3.60 9.37
C ALA A 17 -1.37 4.29 8.08
N LEU A 18 -1.71 3.73 6.91
CA LEU A 18 -1.41 4.35 5.61
C LEU A 18 -2.18 5.66 5.42
N ARG A 19 -3.44 5.73 5.85
CA ARG A 19 -4.23 6.96 5.83
C ARG A 19 -3.63 8.04 6.74
N ASP A 20 -3.18 7.66 7.93
CA ASP A 20 -2.51 8.57 8.88
C ASP A 20 -1.18 9.09 8.31
N ALA A 21 -0.43 8.25 7.58
CA ALA A 21 0.82 8.66 6.94
C ALA A 21 0.66 9.79 5.91
N CYS A 22 -0.56 10.08 5.43
CA CYS A 22 -0.86 11.21 4.55
C CYS A 22 -0.86 12.59 5.26
N ASN A 23 -0.59 12.68 6.57
CA ASN A 23 -0.80 13.90 7.39
C ASN A 23 0.42 14.86 7.52
N GLY A 24 1.52 14.64 6.78
CA GLY A 24 2.72 15.50 6.81
C GLY A 24 2.67 16.70 5.84
N THR A 25 3.59 17.65 5.99
CA THR A 25 3.82 18.69 4.97
C THR A 25 4.39 18.08 3.69
N ASN A 26 4.38 18.85 2.59
CA ASN A 26 4.93 18.39 1.31
C ASN A 26 6.42 17.99 1.44
N GLU A 27 7.20 18.76 2.19
CA GLU A 27 8.61 18.48 2.45
C GLU A 27 8.77 17.20 3.29
N GLN A 28 7.88 16.99 4.26
CA GLN A 28 7.97 15.84 5.16
C GLN A 28 7.65 14.52 4.46
N ILE A 29 6.62 14.51 3.62
CA ILE A 29 6.19 13.30 2.92
C ILE A 29 7.18 12.91 1.81
N HIS A 30 7.88 13.88 1.21
CA HIS A 30 8.86 13.66 0.15
C HIS A 30 10.31 13.64 0.65
N PHE A 31 10.54 13.73 1.95
CA PHE A 31 11.88 13.63 2.53
C PHE A 31 12.51 12.26 2.26
N VAL A 32 13.74 12.28 1.76
CA VAL A 32 14.61 11.11 1.63
C VAL A 32 15.91 11.40 2.39
N PRO A 33 16.36 10.53 3.32
CA PRO A 33 17.64 10.70 3.98
C PRO A 33 18.80 10.50 2.99
N LYS A 34 19.98 11.07 3.28
CA LYS A 34 21.16 11.09 2.37
C LYS A 34 21.58 9.71 1.81
N SER A 35 21.25 8.62 2.50
CA SER A 35 21.54 7.25 2.07
C SER A 35 20.30 6.37 2.01
N GLY A 36 19.11 6.97 1.94
CA GLY A 36 17.85 6.26 1.74
C GLY A 36 17.41 6.26 0.29
N SER A 37 16.50 5.34 -0.04
CA SER A 37 15.89 5.21 -1.36
C SER A 37 14.46 5.74 -1.38
N HIS A 38 13.70 5.53 -0.30
CA HIS A 38 12.26 5.82 -0.27
C HIS A 38 11.92 7.04 0.58
N SER A 39 10.91 7.78 0.11
CA SER A 39 10.17 8.77 0.89
C SER A 39 8.88 8.16 1.45
N ILE A 40 8.19 8.87 2.34
CA ILE A 40 6.84 8.45 2.80
C ILE A 40 5.87 8.40 1.61
N ALA A 41 5.98 9.35 0.68
CA ALA A 41 5.18 9.38 -0.54
C ALA A 41 5.42 8.14 -1.43
N TRP A 42 6.68 7.71 -1.58
CA TRP A 42 7.00 6.47 -2.28
C TRP A 42 6.35 5.27 -1.59
N CYS A 43 6.46 5.15 -0.26
CA CYS A 43 5.86 4.05 0.51
C CYS A 43 4.33 4.01 0.36
N LEU A 44 3.67 5.17 0.42
CA LEU A 44 2.23 5.31 0.23
C LEU A 44 1.80 4.84 -1.17
N TRP A 45 2.45 5.36 -2.21
CA TRP A 45 2.18 4.98 -3.59
C TRP A 45 2.43 3.49 -3.81
N HIS A 46 3.60 3.00 -3.42
CA HIS A 46 4.01 1.61 -3.59
C HIS A 46 3.03 0.63 -2.95
N THR A 47 2.72 0.81 -1.66
CA THR A 47 1.79 -0.09 -0.96
C THR A 47 0.41 -0.10 -1.60
N THR A 48 -0.10 1.05 -2.03
CA THR A 48 -1.40 1.15 -2.71
C THR A 48 -1.37 0.47 -4.09
N ARG A 49 -0.27 0.63 -4.86
CA ARG A 49 -0.08 -0.06 -6.15
C ARG A 49 0.05 -1.57 -5.99
N ILE A 50 0.71 -2.05 -4.94
CA ILE A 50 0.82 -3.49 -4.63
C ILE A 50 -0.55 -4.07 -4.24
N GLU A 51 -1.35 -3.36 -3.44
CA GLU A 51 -2.72 -3.79 -3.12
C GLU A 51 -3.57 -3.89 -4.38
N ASP A 52 -3.56 -2.85 -5.22
CA ASP A 52 -4.30 -2.82 -6.48
C ASP A 52 -3.88 -3.97 -7.42
N LEU A 53 -2.56 -4.20 -7.56
CA LEU A 53 -2.00 -5.31 -8.32
C LEU A 53 -2.50 -6.67 -7.80
N ILE A 54 -2.37 -6.93 -6.50
CA ILE A 54 -2.68 -8.24 -5.94
C ILE A 54 -4.20 -8.47 -5.97
N VAL A 55 -4.99 -7.48 -5.56
CA VAL A 55 -6.44 -7.63 -5.46
C VAL A 55 -7.09 -7.66 -6.83
N ASN A 56 -6.85 -6.66 -7.68
CA ASN A 56 -7.57 -6.52 -8.94
C ASN A 56 -6.96 -7.40 -10.04
N LEU A 57 -5.64 -7.34 -10.24
CA LEU A 57 -5.02 -8.08 -11.34
C LEU A 57 -4.80 -9.55 -11.02
N VAL A 58 -4.30 -9.88 -9.84
CA VAL A 58 -3.91 -11.26 -9.51
C VAL A 58 -5.08 -12.11 -9.03
N ILE A 59 -5.87 -11.62 -8.06
CA ILE A 59 -6.92 -12.43 -7.43
C ILE A 59 -8.24 -12.37 -8.21
N ARG A 60 -8.64 -11.16 -8.63
CA ARG A 60 -9.88 -10.92 -9.40
C ARG A 60 -9.71 -11.10 -10.91
N GLU A 61 -8.48 -11.18 -11.41
CA GLU A 61 -8.17 -11.31 -12.84
C GLU A 61 -8.83 -10.22 -13.69
N SER A 62 -8.83 -8.99 -13.16
CA SER A 62 -9.41 -7.78 -13.76
C SER A 62 -8.38 -6.68 -13.90
N ASP A 63 -8.70 -5.62 -14.64
CA ASP A 63 -7.82 -4.45 -14.73
C ASP A 63 -7.63 -3.78 -13.36
N THR A 64 -6.44 -3.22 -13.13
CA THR A 64 -6.15 -2.42 -11.94
C THR A 64 -6.98 -1.15 -11.92
N VAL A 65 -7.23 -0.59 -10.74
CA VAL A 65 -7.86 0.74 -10.60
C VAL A 65 -6.94 1.82 -11.18
N TRP A 66 -5.63 1.65 -11.06
CA TRP A 66 -4.64 2.56 -11.64
C TRP A 66 -4.65 2.56 -13.16
N ASP A 67 -4.78 3.75 -13.72
CA ASP A 67 -4.71 4.03 -15.15
C ASP A 67 -3.91 5.32 -15.42
N GLU A 68 -3.83 5.73 -16.69
CA GLU A 68 -3.13 6.96 -17.09
C GLU A 68 -3.77 8.22 -16.48
N ASP A 69 -5.08 8.22 -16.25
CA ASP A 69 -5.79 9.36 -15.69
C ASP A 69 -5.41 9.56 -14.21
N TRP A 70 -5.35 8.48 -13.43
CA TRP A 70 -4.82 8.53 -12.06
C TRP A 70 -3.36 8.99 -12.02
N ALA A 71 -2.50 8.39 -12.85
CA ALA A 71 -1.08 8.76 -12.91
C ALA A 71 -0.89 10.25 -13.20
N ASN A 72 -1.62 10.79 -14.19
CA ASN A 72 -1.60 12.21 -14.54
C ASN A 72 -2.10 13.11 -13.40
N LYS A 73 -3.22 12.75 -12.77
CA LYS A 73 -3.82 13.57 -11.70
C LYS A 73 -2.98 13.59 -10.42
N THR A 74 -2.23 12.53 -10.13
CA THR A 74 -1.38 12.44 -8.93
C THR A 74 0.09 12.76 -9.19
N GLY A 75 0.50 12.94 -10.45
CA GLY A 75 1.90 13.19 -10.82
C GLY A 75 2.84 11.99 -10.63
N LEU A 76 2.28 10.79 -10.51
CA LEU A 76 3.04 9.57 -10.20
C LEU A 76 3.38 8.80 -11.47
N PRO A 77 4.43 7.94 -11.45
CA PRO A 77 4.75 7.10 -12.60
C PRO A 77 3.58 6.22 -13.02
N PHE A 78 3.25 6.22 -14.30
CA PHE A 78 2.23 5.33 -14.86
C PHE A 78 2.71 3.88 -14.83
N ASP A 79 3.90 3.64 -15.36
CA ASP A 79 4.47 2.30 -15.48
C ASP A 79 4.99 1.75 -14.14
N GLY A 80 4.69 0.48 -13.92
CA GLY A 80 5.17 -0.26 -12.76
C GLY A 80 4.46 0.11 -11.45
N PHE A 81 5.13 -0.29 -10.37
CA PHE A 81 4.60 -0.21 -9.02
C PHE A 81 5.74 -0.12 -7.99
N GLY A 82 6.90 0.39 -8.35
CA GLY A 82 8.04 0.57 -7.43
C GLY A 82 9.00 -0.61 -7.35
N THR A 83 8.54 -1.85 -7.49
CA THR A 83 9.42 -3.03 -7.43
C THR A 83 10.45 -3.01 -8.56
N GLY A 84 11.73 -3.11 -8.20
CA GLY A 84 12.84 -3.10 -9.16
C GLY A 84 13.21 -1.70 -9.69
N GLN A 85 12.63 -0.63 -9.16
CA GLN A 85 13.10 0.73 -9.42
C GLN A 85 14.52 0.93 -8.87
N THR A 86 15.29 1.79 -9.53
CA THR A 86 16.57 2.28 -9.00
C THR A 86 16.33 3.23 -7.83
N ASP A 87 17.33 3.40 -6.98
CA ASP A 87 17.26 4.38 -5.89
C ASP A 87 17.02 5.80 -6.45
N GLU A 88 17.66 6.16 -7.56
CA GLU A 88 17.47 7.48 -8.17
C GLU A 88 16.04 7.73 -8.66
N ASP A 89 15.33 6.71 -9.12
CA ASP A 89 13.94 6.86 -9.58
C ASP A 89 12.95 6.80 -8.41
N ALA A 90 13.21 5.94 -7.42
CA ALA A 90 12.41 5.89 -6.20
C ALA A 90 12.44 7.23 -5.44
N GLN A 91 13.60 7.89 -5.39
CA GLN A 91 13.79 9.19 -4.75
C GLN A 91 13.01 10.33 -5.43
N LYS A 92 12.63 10.17 -6.71
CA LYS A 92 11.89 11.19 -7.47
C LYS A 92 10.37 11.02 -7.38
N VAL A 93 9.88 9.97 -6.71
CA VAL A 93 8.44 9.75 -6.59
C VAL A 93 7.82 10.86 -5.74
N GLU A 94 6.95 11.62 -6.38
CA GLU A 94 6.24 12.75 -5.79
C GLU A 94 4.73 12.59 -5.99
N ILE A 95 3.97 12.76 -4.92
CA ILE A 95 2.51 12.83 -4.97
C ILE A 95 2.14 14.32 -5.05
N SER A 96 1.74 14.77 -6.25
CA SER A 96 1.44 16.18 -6.51
C SER A 96 0.12 16.66 -5.88
N ASP A 97 -0.86 15.76 -5.76
CA ASP A 97 -2.13 16.03 -5.08
C ASP A 97 -2.48 14.88 -4.14
N MET A 98 -2.18 15.07 -2.86
CA MET A 98 -2.51 14.12 -1.82
C MET A 98 -4.02 13.87 -1.73
N LYS A 99 -4.89 14.86 -1.98
CA LYS A 99 -6.34 14.64 -1.92
C LYS A 99 -6.80 13.65 -3.00
N THR A 100 -6.31 13.83 -4.22
CA THR A 100 -6.58 12.90 -5.33
C THR A 100 -6.01 11.52 -5.03
N PHE A 101 -4.76 11.43 -4.56
CA PHE A 101 -4.14 10.16 -4.21
C PHE A 101 -4.94 9.39 -3.14
N LYS A 102 -5.48 10.08 -2.13
CA LYS A 102 -6.36 9.45 -1.14
C LYS A 102 -7.64 8.86 -1.78
N GLY A 103 -8.18 9.50 -2.81
CA GLY A 103 -9.31 8.97 -3.58
C GLY A 103 -8.97 7.70 -4.34
N TYR A 104 -7.77 7.60 -4.91
CA TYR A 104 -7.26 6.34 -5.49
C TYR A 104 -7.15 5.24 -4.43
N GLN A 105 -6.59 5.55 -3.25
CA GLN A 105 -6.55 4.60 -2.13
C GLN A 105 -7.94 4.10 -1.73
N ASP A 106 -8.91 5.01 -1.62
CA ASP A 106 -10.28 4.64 -1.24
C ASP A 106 -10.90 3.63 -2.23
N LEU A 107 -10.69 3.82 -3.53
CA LEU A 107 -11.19 2.89 -4.56
C LEU A 107 -10.51 1.52 -4.51
N VAL A 108 -9.18 1.50 -4.30
CA VAL A 108 -8.44 0.25 -4.14
C VAL A 108 -8.92 -0.51 -2.91
N TRP A 109 -9.06 0.18 -1.77
CA TRP A 109 -9.53 -0.43 -0.52
C TRP A 109 -10.99 -0.87 -0.57
N GLU A 110 -11.84 -0.16 -1.32
CA GLU A 110 -13.22 -0.59 -1.61
C GLU A 110 -13.24 -1.90 -2.41
N SER A 111 -12.38 -2.03 -3.43
CA SER A 111 -12.24 -3.29 -4.18
C SER A 111 -11.76 -4.43 -3.27
N THR A 112 -10.77 -4.18 -2.41
CA THR A 112 -10.29 -5.16 -1.42
C THR A 112 -11.40 -5.59 -0.47
N SER A 113 -12.17 -4.63 0.06
CA SER A 113 -13.30 -4.90 0.95
C SER A 113 -14.38 -5.74 0.25
N THR A 114 -14.69 -5.41 -1.01
CA THR A 114 -15.65 -6.16 -1.84
C THR A 114 -15.20 -7.60 -2.03
N LEU A 115 -13.95 -7.82 -2.46
CA LEU A 115 -13.37 -9.16 -2.59
C LEU A 115 -13.49 -9.95 -1.28
N LEU A 116 -13.07 -9.37 -0.15
CA LEU A 116 -13.11 -10.06 1.13
C LEU A 116 -14.54 -10.31 1.65
N ASN A 117 -15.54 -9.57 1.18
CA ASN A 117 -16.95 -9.84 1.48
C ASN A 117 -17.51 -11.02 0.69
N GLU A 118 -16.93 -11.31 -0.49
CA GLU A 118 -17.32 -12.41 -1.36
C GLU A 118 -16.64 -13.73 -0.95
N LEU A 119 -15.41 -13.67 -0.43
CA LEU A 119 -14.62 -14.85 -0.06
C LEU A 119 -15.11 -15.54 1.21
N LYS A 120 -15.06 -16.87 1.19
CA LYS A 120 -15.10 -17.76 2.37
C LYS A 120 -13.69 -18.21 2.73
N ASP A 121 -13.53 -18.74 3.94
CA ASP A 121 -12.23 -19.25 4.41
C ASP A 121 -11.65 -20.35 3.50
N GLU A 122 -12.49 -21.17 2.85
CA GLU A 122 -12.05 -22.19 1.90
C GLU A 122 -11.50 -21.61 0.58
N ASP A 123 -12.03 -20.46 0.14
CA ASP A 123 -11.58 -19.79 -1.09
C ASP A 123 -10.16 -19.26 -0.97
N LEU A 124 -9.70 -18.99 0.26
CA LEU A 124 -8.34 -18.53 0.54
C LEU A 124 -7.25 -19.55 0.13
N LEU A 125 -7.60 -20.83 -0.03
CA LEU A 125 -6.70 -21.89 -0.49
C LEU A 125 -6.53 -21.92 -2.02
N ARG A 126 -7.39 -21.20 -2.76
CA ARG A 126 -7.31 -21.10 -4.22
C ARG A 126 -5.95 -20.54 -4.63
N GLN A 127 -5.35 -21.16 -5.65
CA GLN A 127 -4.05 -20.78 -6.17
C GLN A 127 -4.18 -19.63 -7.18
N VAL A 128 -3.29 -18.66 -7.08
CA VAL A 128 -3.13 -17.51 -7.98
C VAL A 128 -1.68 -17.43 -8.45
N LYS A 129 -1.43 -16.67 -9.51
CA LYS A 129 -0.07 -16.46 -10.03
C LYS A 129 0.70 -15.53 -9.11
N SER A 130 1.98 -15.81 -8.90
CA SER A 130 2.93 -14.93 -8.22
C SER A 130 4.25 -14.85 -8.99
N SER A 131 5.14 -13.97 -8.55
CA SER A 131 6.48 -13.83 -9.17
C SER A 131 7.33 -15.10 -9.03
N ALA A 132 7.06 -15.93 -8.01
CA ALA A 132 7.77 -17.19 -7.76
C ALA A 132 7.04 -18.43 -8.32
N GLY A 133 5.93 -18.25 -9.05
CA GLY A 133 5.12 -19.33 -9.62
C GLY A 133 3.65 -19.17 -9.26
N THR A 134 3.18 -19.95 -8.30
CA THR A 134 1.81 -19.86 -7.77
C THR A 134 1.81 -19.90 -6.26
N GLU A 135 0.83 -19.25 -5.65
CA GLU A 135 0.60 -19.23 -4.20
C GLU A 135 -0.89 -19.17 -3.90
N SER A 136 -1.26 -19.44 -2.65
CA SER A 136 -2.64 -19.28 -2.20
C SER A 136 -3.04 -17.82 -2.06
N ILE A 137 -4.34 -17.51 -2.17
CA ILE A 137 -4.87 -16.17 -1.88
C ILE A 137 -4.52 -15.74 -0.44
N ASP A 138 -4.53 -16.67 0.53
CA ASP A 138 -4.10 -16.35 1.90
C ASP A 138 -2.65 -15.86 1.93
N GLU A 139 -1.74 -16.53 1.21
CA GLU A 139 -0.33 -16.12 1.12
C GLU A 139 -0.18 -14.76 0.43
N SER A 140 -0.86 -14.53 -0.69
CA SER A 140 -0.83 -13.24 -1.39
C SER A 140 -1.26 -12.08 -0.48
N ILE A 141 -2.34 -12.26 0.28
CA ILE A 141 -2.85 -11.19 1.15
C ILE A 141 -2.03 -11.10 2.45
N SER A 142 -1.71 -12.21 3.09
CA SER A 142 -1.11 -12.19 4.42
C SER A 142 0.39 -11.93 4.41
N LEU A 143 1.12 -12.49 3.43
CA LEU A 143 2.56 -12.30 3.33
C LEU A 143 2.88 -11.10 2.43
N HIS A 144 2.40 -11.12 1.19
CA HIS A 144 2.83 -10.18 0.14
C HIS A 144 2.08 -8.83 0.16
N MET A 145 0.91 -8.75 0.81
CA MET A 145 0.29 -7.47 1.17
C MET A 145 0.54 -7.10 2.64
N LEU A 146 -0.07 -7.80 3.60
CA LEU A 146 -0.05 -7.40 5.02
C LEU A 146 1.35 -7.37 5.64
N GLY A 147 2.14 -8.43 5.42
CA GLY A 147 3.54 -8.46 5.89
C GLY A 147 4.37 -7.34 5.27
N HIS A 148 4.23 -7.16 3.96
CA HIS A 148 4.92 -6.13 3.19
C HIS A 148 4.54 -4.70 3.63
N PHE A 149 3.25 -4.40 3.79
CA PHE A 149 2.77 -3.09 4.20
C PHE A 149 3.21 -2.74 5.61
N ASN A 150 3.28 -3.72 6.52
CA ASN A 150 3.84 -3.50 7.84
C ASN A 150 5.35 -3.21 7.82
N GLY A 151 6.09 -3.79 6.86
CA GLY A 151 7.47 -3.42 6.58
C GLY A 151 7.60 -1.93 6.23
N HIS A 152 6.83 -1.47 5.25
CA HIS A 152 6.82 -0.04 4.86
C HIS A 152 6.24 0.87 5.94
N ARG A 153 5.31 0.41 6.78
CA ARG A 153 4.87 1.16 7.97
C ARG A 153 6.04 1.40 8.93
N GLY A 154 6.89 0.40 9.14
CA GLY A 154 8.12 0.55 9.92
C GLY A 154 9.06 1.60 9.32
N GLU A 155 9.26 1.54 8.00
CA GLU A 155 10.06 2.51 7.25
C GLU A 155 9.49 3.95 7.35
N MET A 156 8.18 4.11 7.19
CA MET A 156 7.51 5.40 7.38
C MET A 156 7.70 5.95 8.79
N ASN A 157 7.61 5.10 9.82
CA ASN A 157 7.88 5.53 11.21
C ASN A 157 9.34 5.96 11.42
N LEU A 158 10.30 5.29 10.78
CA LEU A 158 11.70 5.70 10.80
C LEU A 158 11.88 7.10 10.17
N LEU A 159 11.30 7.31 8.97
CA LEU A 159 11.35 8.59 8.26
C LEU A 159 10.66 9.71 9.04
N ARG A 160 9.54 9.42 9.69
CA ARG A 160 8.83 10.36 10.58
C ARG A 160 9.70 10.72 11.78
N GLY A 161 10.30 9.74 12.44
CA GLY A 161 11.19 9.96 13.59
C GLY A 161 12.42 10.80 13.26
N MET A 162 13.04 10.61 12.09
CA MET A 162 14.16 11.45 11.61
C MET A 162 13.81 12.93 11.47
N GLN A 163 12.52 13.23 11.31
CA GLN A 163 11.99 14.57 11.07
C GLN A 163 11.26 15.15 12.30
N GLY A 164 11.27 14.43 13.43
CA GLY A 164 10.58 14.85 14.66
C GLY A 164 9.05 14.76 14.56
N MET A 165 8.51 13.96 13.64
CA MET A 165 7.08 13.70 13.53
C MET A 165 6.65 12.59 14.50
N ASP A 166 5.40 12.65 14.95
CA ASP A 166 4.80 11.58 15.76
C ASP A 166 4.73 10.26 14.98
N PRO A 167 4.94 9.09 15.62
CA PRO A 167 4.69 7.79 15.01
C PRO A 167 3.24 7.64 14.50
N LEU A 168 3.08 6.80 13.48
CA LEU A 168 1.77 6.47 12.92
C LEU A 168 0.87 5.81 13.97
N LEU A 169 -0.38 6.25 14.01
CA LEU A 169 -1.44 5.81 14.94
C LEU A 169 -1.17 6.15 16.42
N MET A 170 -0.28 7.11 16.72
CA MET A 170 0.04 7.48 18.11
C MET A 170 -1.20 7.89 18.93
N GLN A 171 -2.19 8.55 18.32
CA GLN A 171 -3.42 8.98 18.99
C GLN A 171 -4.40 7.83 19.28
N GLU A 172 -4.21 6.67 18.68
CA GLU A 172 -5.06 5.49 18.90
C GLU A 172 -4.59 4.62 20.07
N GLY A 173 -3.50 5.00 20.75
CA GLY A 173 -3.06 4.36 21.98
C GLY A 173 -2.50 2.94 21.80
N THR A 174 -1.95 2.62 20.63
CA THR A 174 -1.40 1.29 20.35
C THR A 174 0.02 1.08 20.90
N HIS A 175 0.38 1.77 21.99
CA HIS A 175 1.69 1.71 22.66
C HIS A 175 1.57 1.00 24.00
#